data_AF-A0A238YXY7-F1
#
_entry.id   AF-A0A238YXY7-F1
#
_cell.length_a   1.000
_cell.length_b   1.000
_cell.length_c   1.000
_cell.angle_alpha   90.00
_cell.angle_beta   90.00
_cell.angle_gamma   90.00
#
_symmetry.space_group_name_H-M   'P 1'
#
loop_
_entity.id
_entity.type
_entity.pdbx_description
1 polymer ?
#
loop_
_entity_poly.entity_id
_entity_poly.type
_entity_poly.pdbx_seq_one_letter_code
_entity_poly.pdbx_strand_id
1 'polypeptide(L)'
;MKNIFLFITIVLLSISCSIDVNSGIGGDIHVGNDTFFSPPSWIQGSWSGTFVNSNNVTVSKAYSFTQNDFIANSVSYNERINILSTTYLNRTEQITPSNYQITILHLSVNKDVYHFQYVSDSEINCKHESGTVDDWSNRVIENYSLISN
;
A
#
# COMPACT_ATOMS: atom_id res chain seq x y z
N MET A 1 -52.90 -29.17 22.79
CA MET A 1 -53.20 -27.87 23.44
C MET A 1 -53.03 -28.10 24.94
N LYS A 2 -52.00 -27.62 25.64
CA LYS A 2 -51.61 -26.22 25.83
C LYS A 2 -50.21 -26.25 26.49
N ASN A 3 -49.20 -25.69 25.83
CA ASN A 3 -47.85 -25.54 26.40
C ASN A 3 -47.88 -24.38 27.41
N ILE A 4 -47.47 -24.64 28.65
CA ILE A 4 -47.12 -23.60 29.62
C ILE A 4 -45.65 -23.79 29.93
N PHE A 5 -44.82 -23.05 29.20
CA PHE A 5 -43.43 -22.83 29.57
C PHE A 5 -43.31 -21.41 30.09
N LEU A 6 -43.14 -21.35 31.41
CA LEU A 6 -42.63 -20.22 32.16
C LEU A 6 -41.19 -19.96 31.71
N PHE A 7 -40.88 -18.79 31.18
CA PHE A 7 -39.50 -18.32 31.13
C PHE A 7 -39.41 -16.88 31.60
N ILE A 8 -38.53 -16.73 32.58
CA ILE A 8 -38.19 -15.59 33.40
C ILE A 8 -37.52 -14.52 32.54
N THR A 9 -38.10 -13.31 32.50
CA THR A 9 -37.47 -12.13 31.89
C THR A 9 -36.50 -11.53 32.91
N ILE A 10 -35.21 -11.92 32.84
CA ILE A 10 -34.15 -11.24 33.57
C ILE A 10 -33.91 -9.88 32.91
N VAL A 11 -34.30 -8.84 33.64
CA VAL A 11 -33.82 -7.48 33.49
C VAL A 11 -32.32 -7.48 33.76
N LEU A 12 -31.52 -7.26 32.72
CA LEU A 12 -30.14 -6.83 32.86
C LEU A 12 -30.03 -5.43 32.24
N LEU A 13 -30.17 -4.46 33.15
CA LEU A 13 -29.62 -3.12 33.02
C LEU A 13 -28.10 -3.23 32.82
N SER A 14 -27.63 -3.17 31.58
CA SER A 14 -26.27 -2.76 31.27
C SER A 14 -26.27 -1.26 31.02
N ILE A 15 -25.99 -0.55 32.10
CA ILE A 15 -25.47 0.82 32.15
C ILE A 15 -24.24 0.85 31.24
N SER A 16 -24.40 1.27 29.99
CA SER A 16 -23.26 1.65 29.17
C SER A 16 -22.93 3.08 29.54
N CYS A 17 -21.88 3.25 30.33
CA CYS A 17 -21.26 4.52 30.60
C CYS A 17 -20.92 5.19 29.26
N SER A 18 -21.69 6.19 28.89
CA SER A 18 -21.30 7.20 27.91
C SER A 18 -20.10 7.95 28.49
N ILE A 19 -18.91 7.53 28.09
CA ILE A 19 -17.73 8.39 28.21
C ILE A 19 -17.77 9.27 26.96
N ASP A 20 -18.31 10.48 27.12
CA ASP A 20 -18.11 11.56 26.16
C ASP A 20 -16.62 11.87 26.13
N VAL A 21 -15.90 11.27 25.19
CA VAL A 21 -14.52 11.64 24.88
C VAL A 21 -14.57 12.83 23.92
N ASN A 22 -15.09 13.94 24.40
CA ASN A 22 -14.96 15.22 23.72
C ASN A 22 -13.56 15.77 23.98
N SER A 23 -12.56 15.29 23.22
CA SER A 23 -11.34 16.04 22.87
C SER A 23 -10.40 15.18 22.01
N GLY A 24 -10.56 15.32 20.69
CA GLY A 24 -9.49 15.12 19.69
C GLY A 24 -9.26 13.67 19.26
N ILE A 25 -9.32 13.43 17.94
CA ILE A 25 -9.16 12.12 17.27
C ILE A 25 -10.49 11.32 17.22
N GLY A 26 -11.52 11.93 16.64
CA GLY A 26 -12.82 11.27 16.42
C GLY A 26 -13.70 11.97 15.39
N GLY A 27 -13.11 12.77 14.50
CA GLY A 27 -13.82 13.17 13.28
C GLY A 27 -13.90 11.96 12.38
N ASP A 28 -15.07 11.68 11.78
CA ASP A 28 -15.20 10.69 10.71
C ASP A 28 -14.03 10.87 9.74
N ILE A 29 -13.12 9.88 9.72
CA ILE A 29 -12.06 9.87 8.72
C ILE A 29 -12.78 9.64 7.40
N HIS A 30 -12.96 10.71 6.64
CA HIS A 30 -13.48 10.60 5.29
C HIS A 30 -12.40 9.95 4.41
N VAL A 31 -12.44 8.62 4.34
CA VAL A 31 -11.57 7.85 3.46
C VAL A 31 -12.06 8.06 2.04
N GLY A 32 -11.19 8.61 1.19
CA GLY A 32 -11.48 8.76 -0.25
C GLY A 32 -11.64 7.40 -0.95
N ASN A 33 -12.09 7.42 -2.19
CA ASN A 33 -12.14 6.23 -3.06
C ASN A 33 -11.49 6.48 -4.42
N ASP A 34 -10.59 7.46 -4.48
CA ASP A 34 -9.92 7.87 -5.69
C ASP A 34 -8.88 6.84 -6.14
N THR A 35 -8.61 6.84 -7.44
CA THR A 35 -7.54 6.04 -8.05
C THR A 35 -6.37 6.93 -8.41
N PHE A 36 -5.17 6.51 -8.02
CA PHE A 36 -3.94 7.29 -8.17
C PHE A 36 -2.88 6.56 -8.99
N PHE A 37 -3.14 5.37 -9.51
CA PHE A 37 -2.18 4.69 -10.37
C PHE A 37 -2.86 4.22 -11.64
N SER A 38 -2.09 4.12 -12.71
CA SER A 38 -2.54 3.56 -13.99
C SER A 38 -1.43 2.68 -14.57
N PRO A 39 -1.11 1.54 -13.92
CA PRO A 39 -0.04 0.67 -14.38
C PRO A 39 -0.28 0.18 -15.82
N PRO A 40 0.74 0.13 -16.68
CA PRO A 40 0.59 -0.33 -18.06
C PRO A 40 0.17 -1.80 -18.14
N SER A 41 -0.43 -2.21 -19.26
CA SER A 41 -0.98 -3.56 -19.42
C SER A 41 0.05 -4.68 -19.25
N TRP A 42 1.31 -4.45 -19.63
CA TRP A 42 2.37 -5.47 -19.59
C TRP A 42 2.79 -5.86 -18.17
N ILE A 43 2.56 -5.00 -17.17
CA ILE A 43 2.97 -5.25 -15.78
C ILE A 43 1.81 -5.74 -14.91
N GLN A 44 0.59 -5.81 -15.46
CA GLN A 44 -0.60 -6.26 -14.72
C GLN A 44 -0.39 -7.68 -14.17
N GLY A 45 -0.92 -7.95 -12.97
CA GLY A 45 -0.76 -9.23 -12.29
C GLY A 45 0.11 -9.14 -11.04
N SER A 46 0.58 -10.30 -10.56
CA SER A 46 1.37 -10.41 -9.33
C SER A 46 2.78 -10.87 -9.63
N TRP A 47 3.75 -10.21 -9.01
CA TRP A 47 5.18 -10.38 -9.25
C TRP A 47 5.90 -10.57 -7.93
N SER A 48 6.78 -11.55 -7.83
CA SER A 48 7.58 -11.74 -6.63
C SER A 48 9.00 -12.20 -6.93
N GLY A 49 9.91 -11.91 -6.01
CA GLY A 49 11.31 -12.27 -6.15
C GLY A 49 12.04 -12.15 -4.83
N THR A 50 13.26 -12.68 -4.81
CA THR A 50 14.17 -12.58 -3.68
C THR A 50 15.50 -11.99 -4.12
N PHE A 51 16.16 -11.27 -3.23
CA PHE A 51 17.50 -10.75 -3.45
C PHE A 51 18.27 -10.72 -2.14
N VAL A 52 19.60 -10.62 -2.23
CA VAL A 52 20.47 -10.46 -1.07
C VAL A 52 20.80 -8.97 -0.94
N ASN A 53 20.44 -8.37 0.21
CA ASN A 53 20.69 -6.95 0.46
C ASN A 53 22.14 -6.69 0.91
N SER A 54 22.48 -5.42 1.16
CA SER A 54 23.82 -5.00 1.59
C SER A 54 24.27 -5.63 2.92
N ASN A 55 23.34 -6.11 3.74
CA ASN A 55 23.60 -6.76 5.01
C ASN A 55 23.70 -8.29 4.88
N ASN A 56 23.78 -8.79 3.65
CA ASN A 56 23.86 -10.21 3.32
C ASN A 56 22.63 -11.02 3.79
N VAL A 57 21.46 -10.37 3.84
CA VAL A 57 20.18 -10.98 4.21
C VAL A 57 19.35 -11.20 2.95
N THR A 58 18.79 -12.40 2.79
CA THR A 58 17.81 -12.68 1.75
C THR A 58 16.49 -11.99 2.09
N VAL A 59 16.05 -11.10 1.21
CA VAL A 59 14.82 -10.33 1.32
C VAL A 59 13.89 -10.73 0.19
N SER A 60 12.61 -10.94 0.51
CA SER A 60 11.56 -11.15 -0.48
C SER A 60 10.84 -9.83 -0.77
N LYS A 61 10.47 -9.61 -2.03
CA LYS A 61 9.60 -8.50 -2.45
C LYS A 61 8.43 -9.08 -3.23
N ALA A 62 7.25 -8.51 -3.02
CA ALA A 62 6.06 -8.85 -3.76
C ALA A 62 5.35 -7.57 -4.21
N TYR A 63 4.88 -7.57 -5.45
CA TYR A 63 4.14 -6.48 -6.06
C TYR A 63 2.92 -7.03 -6.78
N SER A 64 1.82 -6.30 -6.73
CA SER A 64 0.67 -6.57 -7.58
C SER A 64 0.21 -5.28 -8.25
N PHE A 65 -0.11 -5.38 -9.52
CA PHE A 65 -0.61 -4.27 -10.32
C PHE A 65 -1.99 -4.64 -10.82
N THR A 66 -2.94 -3.77 -10.51
CA THR A 66 -4.28 -3.82 -11.11
C THR A 66 -4.40 -2.66 -12.10
N GLN A 67 -5.52 -2.58 -12.81
CA GLN A 67 -5.75 -1.49 -13.76
C GLN A 67 -5.60 -0.10 -13.12
N ASN A 68 -5.91 0.00 -11.83
CA ASN A 68 -6.01 1.29 -11.13
C ASN A 68 -5.12 1.39 -9.89
N ASP A 69 -4.39 0.34 -9.51
CA ASP A 69 -3.68 0.30 -8.23
C ASP A 69 -2.29 -0.29 -8.34
N PHE A 70 -1.41 0.22 -7.49
CA PHE A 70 -0.07 -0.28 -7.25
C PHE A 70 -0.02 -0.82 -5.81
N ILE A 71 0.24 -2.12 -5.68
CA ILE A 71 0.30 -2.81 -4.40
C ILE A 71 1.73 -3.28 -4.18
N ALA A 72 2.37 -2.84 -3.10
CA ALA A 72 3.71 -3.27 -2.72
C ALA A 72 3.68 -3.96 -1.36
N ASN A 73 4.18 -5.20 -1.27
CA ASN A 73 4.20 -6.01 -0.06
C ASN A 73 2.84 -6.02 0.67
N SER A 74 1.77 -6.25 -0.09
CA SER A 74 0.38 -6.26 0.38
C SER A 74 -0.19 -4.91 0.85
N VAL A 75 0.48 -3.79 0.55
CA VAL A 75 -0.04 -2.45 0.83
C VAL A 75 -0.55 -1.83 -0.46
N SER A 76 -1.86 -1.57 -0.54
CA SER A 76 -2.47 -0.74 -1.60
C SER A 76 -2.07 0.72 -1.42
N TYR A 77 -1.40 1.30 -2.42
CA TYR A 77 -1.08 2.72 -2.36
C TYR A 77 -2.30 3.61 -2.60
N ASN A 78 -3.30 3.18 -3.38
CA ASN A 78 -4.56 3.93 -3.45
C ASN A 78 -5.25 4.05 -2.10
N GLU A 79 -5.42 2.92 -1.40
CA GLU A 79 -6.03 2.91 -0.06
C GLU A 79 -5.24 3.83 0.89
N ARG A 80 -3.91 3.71 0.86
CA ARG A 80 -3.04 4.52 1.72
C ARG A 80 -3.11 6.02 1.42
N ILE A 81 -3.19 6.42 0.14
CA ILE A 81 -3.39 7.83 -0.24
C ILE A 81 -4.80 8.29 0.15
N ASN A 82 -5.82 7.46 -0.02
CA ASN A 82 -7.19 7.81 0.37
C ASN A 82 -7.35 8.01 1.88
N ILE A 83 -6.55 7.32 2.70
CA ILE A 83 -6.51 7.51 4.16
C ILE A 83 -5.67 8.72 4.56
N LEU A 84 -4.49 8.90 3.95
CA LEU A 84 -3.53 9.94 4.35
C LEU A 84 -3.66 11.25 3.57
N SER A 85 -4.43 11.29 2.48
CA SER A 85 -4.42 12.34 1.47
C SER A 85 -3.10 12.51 0.71
N THR A 86 -3.17 13.16 -0.45
CA THR A 86 -2.02 13.52 -1.29
C THR A 86 -1.09 14.55 -0.63
N THR A 87 -1.52 15.21 0.45
CA THR A 87 -0.67 16.10 1.26
C THR A 87 0.46 15.33 1.94
N TYR A 88 0.18 14.12 2.42
CA TYR A 88 1.13 13.30 3.17
C TYR A 88 1.71 12.15 2.35
N LEU A 89 1.05 11.76 1.25
CA LEU A 89 1.55 10.75 0.34
C LEU A 89 1.28 11.18 -1.10
N ASN A 90 2.26 11.84 -1.71
CA ASN A 90 2.17 12.30 -3.10
C ASN A 90 2.78 11.25 -4.04
N ARG A 91 2.31 11.21 -5.28
CA ARG A 91 2.73 10.23 -6.28
C ARG A 91 2.95 10.88 -7.65
N THR A 92 3.85 10.30 -8.43
CA THR A 92 3.96 10.54 -9.88
C THR A 92 4.23 9.24 -10.63
N GLU A 93 3.78 9.17 -11.88
CA GLU A 93 4.02 8.02 -12.77
C GLU A 93 4.69 8.48 -14.07
N GLN A 94 5.60 7.67 -14.58
CA GLN A 94 6.10 7.79 -15.95
C GLN A 94 5.96 6.42 -16.62
N ILE A 95 5.26 6.40 -17.76
CA ILE A 95 4.89 5.17 -18.45
C ILE A 95 5.49 5.20 -19.86
N THR A 96 6.18 4.13 -20.22
CA THR A 96 6.67 3.86 -21.57
C THR A 96 6.35 2.40 -21.94
N PRO A 97 6.54 1.98 -23.20
CA PRO A 97 6.26 0.61 -23.61
C PRO A 97 7.04 -0.48 -22.84
N SER A 98 8.21 -0.14 -22.29
CA SER A 98 9.10 -1.10 -21.62
C SER A 98 9.52 -0.69 -20.20
N ASN A 99 9.09 0.47 -19.72
CA ASN A 99 9.41 0.96 -18.38
C ASN A 99 8.18 1.59 -17.73
N TYR A 100 8.04 1.34 -16.43
CA TYR A 100 7.06 1.96 -15.57
C TYR A 100 7.75 2.46 -14.31
N GLN A 101 7.79 3.79 -14.15
CA GLN A 101 8.39 4.41 -12.99
C GLN A 101 7.30 5.00 -12.10
N ILE A 102 7.33 4.64 -10.83
CA ILE A 102 6.49 5.21 -9.79
C ILE A 102 7.39 5.95 -8.82
N THR A 103 7.02 7.18 -8.46
CA THR A 103 7.67 7.92 -7.37
C THR A 103 6.63 8.20 -6.32
N ILE A 104 6.94 7.84 -5.08
CA ILE A 104 6.13 8.11 -3.91
C ILE A 104 6.90 9.04 -2.98
N LEU A 105 6.24 10.11 -2.53
CA LEU A 105 6.79 11.06 -1.58
C LEU A 105 5.99 11.02 -0.28
N HIS A 106 6.63 10.58 0.79
CA HIS A 106 6.07 10.47 2.12
C HIS A 106 6.39 11.72 2.95
N LEU A 107 5.34 12.43 3.37
CA LEU A 107 5.41 13.63 4.20
C LEU A 107 6.30 14.74 3.61
N SER A 108 6.55 14.73 2.31
CA SER A 108 7.54 15.59 1.64
C SER A 108 9.00 15.41 2.11
N VAL A 109 9.30 14.36 2.88
CA VAL A 109 10.62 14.11 3.47
C VAL A 109 11.27 12.87 2.88
N ASN A 110 10.56 11.75 2.84
CA ASN A 110 11.10 10.49 2.31
C ASN A 110 10.55 10.23 0.92
N LYS A 111 11.38 9.69 0.04
CA LYS A 111 11.05 9.42 -1.35
C LYS A 111 11.41 7.98 -1.69
N ASP A 112 10.45 7.27 -2.27
CA ASP A 112 10.64 5.97 -2.88
C ASP A 112 10.46 6.10 -4.39
N VAL A 113 11.39 5.55 -5.16
CA VAL A 113 11.32 5.46 -6.62
C VAL A 113 11.39 4.00 -7.02
N TYR A 114 10.33 3.50 -7.63
CA TYR A 114 10.28 2.17 -8.22
C TYR A 114 10.43 2.32 -9.73
N HIS A 115 11.46 1.72 -10.30
CA HIS A 115 11.67 1.64 -11.74
C HIS A 115 11.52 0.20 -12.17
N PHE A 116 10.35 -0.13 -12.72
CA PHE A 116 10.07 -1.42 -13.31
C PHE A 116 10.43 -1.42 -14.80
N GLN A 117 11.11 -2.47 -15.24
CA GLN A 117 11.50 -2.68 -16.63
C GLN A 117 10.97 -4.03 -17.10
N TYR A 118 10.27 -4.03 -18.23
CA TYR A 118 9.83 -5.26 -18.90
C TYR A 118 11.04 -6.06 -19.39
N VAL A 119 11.07 -7.35 -19.08
CA VAL A 119 12.06 -8.30 -19.59
C VAL A 119 11.38 -9.33 -20.48
N SER A 120 10.33 -9.97 -19.96
CA SER A 120 9.47 -10.92 -20.68
C SER A 120 8.09 -11.00 -20.03
N ASP A 121 7.18 -11.78 -20.60
CA ASP A 121 5.84 -11.99 -20.03
C ASP A 121 5.86 -12.65 -18.64
N SER A 122 6.97 -13.29 -18.26
CA SER A 122 7.15 -13.95 -16.96
C SER A 122 8.20 -13.29 -16.07
N GLU A 123 8.85 -12.21 -16.52
CA GLU A 123 9.94 -11.56 -15.78
C GLU A 123 9.93 -10.04 -15.95
N ILE A 124 10.13 -9.33 -14.84
CA ILE A 124 10.41 -7.90 -14.82
C ILE A 124 11.60 -7.63 -13.91
N ASN A 125 12.35 -6.57 -14.20
CA ASN A 125 13.36 -6.05 -13.28
C ASN A 125 12.79 -4.85 -12.53
N CYS A 126 13.15 -4.72 -11.25
CA CYS A 126 12.86 -3.54 -10.45
C CYS A 126 14.15 -2.99 -9.88
N LYS A 127 14.39 -1.69 -10.12
CA LYS A 127 15.31 -0.88 -9.33
C LYS A 127 14.48 -0.04 -8.38
N HIS A 128 14.65 -0.27 -7.09
CA HIS A 128 14.00 0.47 -6.01
C HIS A 128 15.02 1.37 -5.30
N GLU A 129 14.74 2.67 -5.30
CA GLU A 129 15.59 3.68 -4.67
C GLU A 129 14.79 4.33 -3.53
N SER A 130 15.34 4.35 -2.31
CA SER A 130 14.65 4.86 -1.12
C SER A 130 15.58 5.75 -0.29
N GLY A 131 15.11 6.91 0.15
CA GLY A 131 15.90 7.84 0.94
C GLY A 131 15.16 9.14 1.26
N THR A 132 15.88 10.10 1.85
CA THR A 132 15.34 11.44 2.11
C THR A 132 15.52 12.34 0.89
N VAL A 133 14.62 13.31 0.71
CA VAL A 133 14.70 14.27 -0.41
C VAL A 133 15.97 15.10 -0.35
N ASP A 134 16.32 15.59 0.84
CA ASP A 134 17.45 16.49 1.06
C ASP A 134 18.82 15.79 1.05
N ASP A 135 18.85 14.46 1.14
CA ASP A 135 20.08 13.66 1.07
C ASP A 135 19.93 12.51 0.04
N TRP A 136 19.36 12.82 -1.11
CA TRP A 136 19.13 11.84 -2.17
C TRP A 136 20.43 11.19 -2.70
N SER A 137 21.59 11.82 -2.48
CA SER A 137 22.90 11.24 -2.76
C SER A 137 23.18 9.95 -1.97
N ASN A 138 22.70 9.84 -0.73
CA ASN A 138 22.94 8.70 0.16
C ASN A 138 21.76 7.74 0.24
N ARG A 139 20.85 7.79 -0.73
CA ARG A 139 19.72 6.86 -0.83
C ARG A 139 20.19 5.40 -0.94
N VAL A 140 19.35 4.49 -0.46
CA VAL A 140 19.48 3.06 -0.65
C VAL A 140 19.03 2.70 -2.07
N ILE A 141 19.76 1.82 -2.74
CA ILE A 141 19.41 1.31 -4.07
C ILE A 141 19.39 -0.22 -4.00
N GLU A 142 18.25 -0.79 -4.34
CA GLU A 142 18.01 -2.23 -4.43
C GLU A 142 17.68 -2.58 -5.88
N ASN A 143 18.34 -3.61 -6.43
CA ASN A 143 18.04 -4.13 -7.77
C ASN A 143 17.67 -5.60 -7.65
N TYR A 144 16.55 -6.00 -8.24
CA TYR A 144 16.10 -7.38 -8.20
C TYR A 144 15.18 -7.71 -9.37
N SER A 145 15.17 -8.98 -9.74
CA SER A 145 14.26 -9.56 -10.72
C SER A 145 13.02 -10.10 -10.01
N LEU A 146 11.87 -9.98 -10.66
CA LEU A 146 10.59 -10.47 -10.16
C LEU A 146 9.99 -11.39 -11.22
N ILE A 147 9.42 -12.49 -10.78
CA ILE A 147 8.77 -13.49 -11.61
C ILE A 147 7.26 -13.39 -11.42
N SER A 148 6.51 -13.58 -12.51
CA SER A 148 5.04 -13.64 -12.44
C SER A 148 4.60 -14.85 -11.60
N ASN A 149 3.66 -14.64 -10.69
CA ASN A 149 3.02 -15.68 -9.88
C ASN A 149 1.75 -16.23 -10.51
#